data_AF-A0A7V4Y3E0-F1
#
_entry.id   AF-A0A7V4Y3E0-F1
#
_cell.length_a   1.000
_cell.length_b   1.000
_cell.length_c   1.000
_cell.angle_alpha   90.00
_cell.angle_beta   90.00
_cell.angle_gamma   90.00
#
_symmetry.space_group_name_H-M   'P 1'
#
loop_
_entity.id
_entity.type
_entity.pdbx_description
1 polymer ?
#
loop_
_entity_poly.entity_id
_entity_poly.type
_entity_poly.pdbx_seq_one_letter_code
_entity_poly.pdbx_strand_id
1 'polypeptide(L)'
;MKEKGGYSTAVFGKWHMAGLGVYPGMKPKEAGFDLFLGNLHGGLATYWDYDYHIQDEATPPDHFRTERPPVRSLPGIAQTTYAPVAKAADAIAWITEQEKKHPDKPWFVWLAFNMAHISGNQDPNPMCVPNIDTLDEVSRKEMVACGGKFGSAIVGSCSSEALMRAMTNSMDTVIRKVLDVVDALDRNTYVIYLGDNGTWMFGPKREFIDNMYITRRGRSKGTAYESGVRVAMTIRGPGIKPGSHSDEPVHCVDLFATILELAGLEVPKTVPNRNGDGTVAVDSVSLVPILFKGASGLRDPNQGYLMSETINPVMDNLRQVGVRNAKYKLICSESAEAANCVFYNLIDDPLEEYPLAKPKSCEKYKNGSWTPAVPEWHFCHLQEIIVKESFFAPAKR
;
A
#
# COMPACT_ATOMS: atom_id res chain seq x y z
N MET A 1 2.58 20.28 -1.74
CA MET A 1 1.16 20.31 -2.15
C MET A 1 0.44 21.55 -1.63
N LYS A 2 0.06 21.62 -0.34
CA LYS A 2 -0.76 22.71 0.20
C LYS A 2 -0.10 24.10 0.08
N GLU A 3 1.06 24.32 0.71
CA GLU A 3 1.66 25.66 0.82
C GLU A 3 2.16 26.20 -0.52
N LYS A 4 2.85 25.38 -1.32
CA LYS A 4 3.46 25.79 -2.59
C LYS A 4 2.55 25.61 -3.81
N GLY A 5 1.67 24.61 -3.79
CA GLY A 5 0.79 24.27 -4.91
C GLY A 5 -0.65 24.69 -4.72
N GLY A 6 -1.01 25.29 -3.57
CA GLY A 6 -2.35 25.76 -3.29
C GLY A 6 -3.41 24.66 -3.16
N TYR A 7 -3.01 23.40 -2.95
CA TYR A 7 -3.95 22.28 -2.88
C TYR A 7 -4.81 22.32 -1.62
N SER A 8 -6.12 22.07 -1.77
CA SER A 8 -6.94 21.56 -0.66
C SER A 8 -6.62 20.08 -0.41
N THR A 9 -6.46 19.66 0.84
CA THR A 9 -5.97 18.30 1.15
C THR A 9 -6.91 17.56 2.10
N ALA A 10 -7.28 16.32 1.76
CA ALA A 10 -8.12 15.50 2.63
C ALA A 10 -7.70 14.02 2.64
N VAL A 11 -7.89 13.38 3.80
CA VAL A 11 -7.73 11.93 3.97
C VAL A 11 -9.05 11.31 4.44
N PHE A 12 -9.44 10.22 3.78
CA PHE A 12 -10.60 9.43 4.15
C PHE A 12 -10.17 8.01 4.45
N GLY A 13 -10.52 7.50 5.64
CA GLY A 13 -10.30 6.12 6.02
C GLY A 13 -9.06 5.85 6.88
N LYS A 14 -8.32 4.78 6.57
CA LYS A 14 -7.25 4.27 7.43
C LYS A 14 -6.03 5.21 7.40
N TRP A 15 -5.57 5.65 8.58
CA TRP A 15 -4.33 6.43 8.73
C TRP A 15 -3.14 5.56 9.13
N HIS A 16 -3.16 4.98 10.33
CA HIS A 16 -2.16 4.02 10.82
C HIS A 16 -0.68 4.44 10.84
N MET A 17 -0.37 5.75 10.79
CA MET A 17 1.02 6.24 10.94
C MET A 17 1.40 6.53 12.41
N ALA A 18 0.47 7.09 13.20
CA ALA A 18 0.68 7.49 14.60
C ALA A 18 -0.24 6.77 15.60
N GLY A 19 -1.22 6.01 15.12
CA GLY A 19 -2.29 5.46 15.96
C GLY A 19 -2.96 6.53 16.83
N LEU A 20 -3.30 6.16 18.08
CA LEU A 20 -3.84 7.09 19.08
C LEU A 20 -2.76 7.78 19.94
N GLY A 21 -1.50 7.33 19.85
CA GLY A 21 -0.40 7.89 20.65
C GLY A 21 -0.01 9.30 20.23
N VAL A 22 0.76 10.00 21.07
CA VAL A 22 1.32 11.31 20.71
C VAL A 22 2.62 11.09 19.94
N TYR A 23 2.56 11.32 18.63
CA TYR A 23 3.71 11.30 17.74
C TYR A 23 3.72 12.63 16.98
N PRO A 24 4.50 13.62 17.45
CA PRO A 24 4.51 14.96 16.87
C PRO A 24 4.73 14.91 15.36
N GLY A 25 3.92 15.67 14.61
CA GLY A 25 4.03 15.72 13.15
C GLY A 25 3.38 14.55 12.40
N MET A 26 2.78 13.57 13.10
CA MET A 26 2.27 12.34 12.47
C MET A 26 0.75 12.18 12.54
N LYS A 27 -0.01 13.08 13.18
CA LYS A 27 -1.47 13.13 12.96
C LYS A 27 -1.77 13.70 11.56
N PRO A 28 -2.90 13.35 10.93
CA PRO A 28 -3.22 13.85 9.58
C PRO A 28 -3.12 15.37 9.44
N LYS A 29 -3.68 16.14 10.39
CA LYS A 29 -3.63 17.61 10.34
C LYS A 29 -2.23 18.18 10.58
N GLU A 30 -1.43 17.55 11.44
CA GLU A 30 0.00 17.89 11.58
C GLU A 30 0.81 17.55 10.32
N ALA A 31 0.44 16.47 9.61
CA ALA A 31 1.02 16.06 8.34
C ALA A 31 0.55 16.91 7.14
N GLY A 32 -0.25 17.95 7.38
CA GLY A 32 -0.63 18.94 6.37
C GLY A 32 -1.97 18.68 5.67
N PHE A 33 -2.82 17.80 6.20
CA PHE A 33 -4.19 17.58 5.70
C PHE A 33 -5.18 18.58 6.30
N ASP A 34 -6.02 19.20 5.47
CA ASP A 34 -7.08 20.11 5.91
C ASP A 34 -8.23 19.38 6.60
N LEU A 35 -8.54 18.17 6.10
CA LEU A 35 -9.60 17.31 6.62
C LEU A 35 -9.11 15.87 6.78
N PHE A 36 -9.47 15.25 7.90
CA PHE A 36 -9.39 13.81 8.09
C PHE A 36 -10.71 13.25 8.61
N LEU A 37 -11.17 12.20 7.94
CA LEU A 37 -12.41 11.50 8.22
C LEU A 37 -12.17 9.99 8.11
N GLY A 38 -11.98 9.29 9.23
CA GLY A 38 -11.63 7.88 9.14
C GLY A 38 -11.28 7.20 10.45
N ASN A 39 -10.21 6.41 10.45
CA ASN A 39 -9.75 5.71 11.65
C ASN A 39 -8.23 5.80 11.80
N LEU A 40 -7.78 6.14 13.01
CA LEU A 40 -6.35 6.25 13.32
C LEU A 40 -5.67 4.88 13.50
N HIS A 41 -6.45 3.86 13.88
CA HIS A 41 -5.99 2.48 14.08
C HIS A 41 -5.59 1.75 12.79
N GLY A 42 -4.82 0.66 12.91
CA GLY A 42 -4.42 -0.18 11.78
C GLY A 42 -5.50 -1.07 11.17
N GLY A 43 -6.57 -1.31 11.92
CA GLY A 43 -7.74 -2.07 11.51
C GLY A 43 -9.02 -1.47 12.10
N LEU A 44 -10.17 -2.00 11.68
CA LEU A 44 -11.46 -1.68 12.27
C LEU A 44 -11.84 -2.73 13.31
N ALA A 45 -12.75 -2.39 14.23
CA ALA A 45 -13.36 -3.36 15.14
C ALA A 45 -14.32 -4.29 14.39
N THR A 46 -15.17 -3.72 13.53
CA THR A 46 -15.91 -4.43 12.47
C THR A 46 -16.04 -3.50 11.26
N TYR A 47 -16.56 -4.01 10.14
CA TYR A 47 -16.84 -3.16 8.99
C TYR A 47 -18.07 -2.24 9.12
N TRP A 48 -18.91 -2.39 10.15
CA TRP A 48 -20.14 -1.60 10.34
C TRP A 48 -20.17 -0.82 11.66
N ASP A 49 -19.37 -1.24 12.64
CA ASP A 49 -19.19 -0.58 13.92
C ASP A 49 -17.69 -0.41 14.21
N TYR A 50 -17.24 0.84 14.24
CA TYR A 50 -15.85 1.24 14.40
C TYR A 50 -15.73 2.70 14.83
N ASP A 51 -14.63 3.05 15.49
CA ASP A 51 -14.34 4.43 15.87
C ASP A 51 -14.10 5.31 14.63
N TYR A 52 -14.89 6.37 14.52
CA TYR A 52 -14.80 7.34 13.45
C TYR A 52 -14.12 8.62 13.96
N HIS A 53 -12.89 8.82 13.54
CA HIS A 53 -12.01 9.90 13.97
C HIS A 53 -12.10 11.07 12.99
N ILE A 54 -12.25 12.27 13.53
CA ILE A 54 -12.43 13.51 12.76
C ILE A 54 -11.36 14.53 13.14
N GLN A 55 -10.68 15.08 12.13
CA GLN A 55 -9.94 16.34 12.23
C GLN A 55 -10.43 17.28 11.13
N ASP A 56 -11.22 18.28 11.50
CA ASP A 56 -11.77 19.31 10.62
C ASP A 56 -11.16 20.69 10.95
N GLU A 57 -11.68 21.76 10.36
CA GLU A 57 -11.20 23.13 10.61
C GLU A 57 -11.20 23.49 12.10
N ALA A 58 -12.25 23.10 12.84
CA ALA A 58 -12.43 23.39 14.25
C ALA A 58 -11.56 22.53 15.18
N THR A 59 -10.93 21.47 14.68
CA THR A 59 -10.14 20.54 15.47
C THR A 59 -8.67 20.98 15.55
N PRO A 60 -8.05 21.12 16.74
CA PRO A 60 -6.61 21.41 16.84
C PRO A 60 -5.75 20.35 16.13
N PRO A 61 -4.57 20.68 15.56
CA PRO A 61 -3.78 19.76 14.74
C PRO A 61 -3.40 18.42 15.40
N ASP A 62 -3.09 18.48 16.69
CA ASP A 62 -2.69 17.36 17.55
C ASP A 62 -3.87 16.61 18.20
N HIS A 63 -5.10 17.10 18.02
CA HIS A 63 -6.32 16.54 18.60
C HIS A 63 -7.20 15.87 17.54
N PHE A 64 -8.13 15.03 17.97
CA PHE A 64 -9.18 14.47 17.13
C PHE A 64 -10.45 14.27 17.95
N ARG A 65 -11.60 14.25 17.27
CA ARG A 65 -12.88 13.85 17.85
C ARG A 65 -13.16 12.41 17.45
N THR A 66 -13.75 11.62 18.36
CA THR A 66 -14.19 10.26 18.06
C THR A 66 -15.71 10.19 18.10
N GLU A 67 -16.29 9.69 17.02
CA GLU A 67 -17.72 9.49 16.84
C GLU A 67 -18.03 8.04 16.43
N ARG A 68 -19.32 7.71 16.42
CA ARG A 68 -19.83 6.47 15.80
C ARG A 68 -19.77 6.59 14.27
N PRO A 69 -19.66 5.48 13.54
CA PRO A 69 -19.53 5.54 12.10
C PRO A 69 -20.79 6.13 11.47
N PRO A 70 -20.66 7.05 10.50
CA PRO A 70 -21.81 7.71 9.93
C PRO A 70 -22.64 6.76 9.07
N VAL A 71 -23.96 6.95 9.07
CA VAL A 71 -24.85 6.34 8.07
C VAL A 71 -24.70 7.11 6.76
N ARG A 72 -24.32 6.41 5.69
CA ARG A 72 -24.09 6.96 4.34
C ARG A 72 -24.70 6.07 3.27
N SER A 73 -24.86 6.60 2.08
CA SER A 73 -25.33 5.87 0.89
C SER A 73 -24.56 6.33 -0.35
N LEU A 74 -24.56 5.50 -1.38
CA LEU A 74 -24.04 5.82 -2.72
C LEU A 74 -25.13 5.51 -3.75
N PRO A 75 -25.07 6.05 -4.98
CA PRO A 75 -26.04 5.70 -6.02
C PRO A 75 -26.15 4.18 -6.25
N GLY A 76 -27.32 3.61 -5.96
CA GLY A 76 -27.59 2.17 -6.05
C GLY A 76 -27.16 1.33 -4.84
N ILE A 77 -26.67 1.96 -3.77
CA ILE A 77 -26.27 1.31 -2.51
C ILE A 77 -27.06 1.95 -1.36
N ALA A 78 -27.75 1.13 -0.57
CA ALA A 78 -28.61 1.54 0.53
C ALA A 78 -27.83 2.23 1.66
N GLN A 79 -28.57 2.94 2.52
CA GLN A 79 -28.01 3.57 3.70
C GLN A 79 -27.38 2.53 4.64
N THR A 80 -26.14 2.77 5.04
CA THR A 80 -25.34 1.83 5.82
C THR A 80 -24.20 2.56 6.55
N THR A 81 -23.70 1.96 7.63
CA THR A 81 -22.43 2.36 8.27
C THR A 81 -21.22 1.61 7.72
N TYR A 82 -21.43 0.75 6.71
CA TYR A 82 -20.40 -0.08 6.10
C TYR A 82 -19.21 0.76 5.63
N ALA A 83 -18.03 0.49 6.19
CA ALA A 83 -16.87 1.37 6.10
C ALA A 83 -16.43 1.72 4.67
N PRO A 84 -16.40 0.79 3.69
CA PRO A 84 -16.09 1.15 2.31
C PRO A 84 -17.06 2.20 1.75
N VAL A 85 -18.36 2.02 1.98
CA VAL A 85 -19.41 2.92 1.50
C VAL A 85 -19.34 4.27 2.19
N ALA A 86 -19.20 4.29 3.51
CA ALA A 86 -19.10 5.53 4.28
C ALA A 86 -17.92 6.40 3.82
N LYS A 87 -16.74 5.80 3.71
CA LYS A 87 -15.50 6.49 3.31
C LYS A 87 -15.55 7.02 1.88
N ALA A 88 -16.07 6.22 0.96
CA ALA A 88 -16.26 6.65 -0.42
C ALA A 88 -17.30 7.78 -0.54
N ALA A 89 -18.40 7.70 0.22
CA ALA A 89 -19.42 8.74 0.24
C ALA A 89 -18.88 10.06 0.82
N ASP A 90 -18.12 10.02 1.90
CA ASP A 90 -17.50 11.22 2.47
C ASP A 90 -16.45 11.83 1.52
N ALA A 91 -15.65 11.01 0.84
CA ALA A 91 -14.71 11.48 -0.19
C ALA A 91 -15.42 12.14 -1.37
N ILE A 92 -16.47 11.50 -1.91
CA ILE A 92 -17.29 12.04 -3.00
C ILE A 92 -17.92 13.37 -2.60
N ALA A 93 -18.51 13.44 -1.40
CA ALA A 93 -19.15 14.65 -0.91
C ALA A 93 -18.16 15.80 -0.82
N TRP A 94 -16.97 15.55 -0.27
CA TRP A 94 -15.93 16.56 -0.14
C TRP A 94 -15.38 17.02 -1.49
N ILE A 95 -15.06 16.10 -2.41
CA ILE A 95 -14.59 16.45 -3.76
C ILE A 95 -15.63 17.30 -4.49
N THR A 96 -16.89 16.87 -4.47
CA THR A 96 -18.01 17.62 -5.09
C THR A 96 -18.13 19.02 -4.50
N GLU A 97 -17.92 19.17 -3.20
CA GLU A 97 -17.94 20.47 -2.53
C GLU A 97 -16.74 21.35 -2.91
N GLN A 98 -15.53 20.78 -3.02
CA GLN A 98 -14.34 21.52 -3.47
C GLN A 98 -14.54 22.06 -4.89
N GLU A 99 -14.95 21.20 -5.82
CA GLU A 99 -15.24 21.57 -7.22
C GLU A 99 -16.32 22.66 -7.33
N LYS A 100 -17.34 22.59 -6.46
CA LYS A 100 -18.41 23.59 -6.44
C LYS A 100 -17.96 24.94 -5.85
N LYS A 101 -17.19 24.94 -4.75
CA LYS A 101 -16.82 26.16 -4.01
C LYS A 101 -15.56 26.83 -4.57
N HIS A 102 -14.63 26.04 -5.08
CA HIS A 102 -13.30 26.47 -5.50
C HIS A 102 -12.89 25.77 -6.81
N PRO A 103 -13.62 25.97 -7.93
CA PRO A 103 -13.41 25.23 -9.18
C PRO A 103 -11.99 25.40 -9.77
N ASP A 104 -11.31 26.50 -9.47
CA ASP A 104 -9.95 26.77 -9.96
C ASP A 104 -8.84 26.28 -8.99
N LYS A 105 -9.21 25.73 -7.83
CA LYS A 105 -8.27 25.29 -6.80
C LYS A 105 -8.11 23.77 -6.85
N PRO A 106 -6.88 23.25 -7.04
CA PRO A 106 -6.68 21.80 -7.09
C PRO A 106 -6.89 21.17 -5.72
N TRP A 107 -7.24 19.89 -5.71
CA TRP A 107 -7.39 19.10 -4.49
C TRP A 107 -6.54 17.83 -4.54
N PHE A 108 -6.18 17.34 -3.36
CA PHE A 108 -5.47 16.07 -3.17
C PHE A 108 -6.24 15.24 -2.15
N VAL A 109 -6.64 14.03 -2.56
CA VAL A 109 -7.38 13.09 -1.71
C VAL A 109 -6.58 11.81 -1.53
N TRP A 110 -6.39 11.43 -0.27
CA TRP A 110 -5.97 10.08 0.11
C TRP A 110 -7.20 9.30 0.60
N LEU A 111 -7.73 8.41 -0.24
CA LEU A 111 -8.80 7.48 0.14
C LEU A 111 -8.22 6.11 0.48
N ALA A 112 -8.16 5.79 1.79
CA ALA A 112 -7.57 4.58 2.33
C ALA A 112 -8.63 3.62 2.87
N PHE A 113 -9.00 2.61 2.07
CA PHE A 113 -9.89 1.56 2.54
C PHE A 113 -9.19 0.66 3.57
N ASN A 114 -9.96 0.16 4.55
CA ASN A 114 -9.49 -0.95 5.39
C ASN A 114 -9.77 -2.30 4.73
N MET A 115 -10.77 -2.38 3.85
CA MET A 115 -11.05 -3.59 3.09
C MET A 115 -9.89 -3.85 2.12
N ALA A 116 -9.41 -5.07 1.92
CA ALA A 116 -9.89 -6.36 2.44
C ALA A 116 -9.17 -6.89 3.69
N HIS A 117 -8.64 -6.02 4.54
CA HIS A 117 -7.98 -6.42 5.79
C HIS A 117 -8.94 -7.23 6.68
N ILE A 118 -8.44 -8.28 7.34
CA ILE A 118 -9.22 -8.97 8.36
C ILE A 118 -9.52 -8.04 9.54
N SER A 119 -10.69 -8.15 10.16
CA SER A 119 -10.97 -7.44 11.40
C SER A 119 -10.57 -8.28 12.61
N GLY A 120 -9.86 -7.68 13.58
CA GLY A 120 -9.39 -8.36 14.78
C GLY A 120 -10.48 -8.66 15.82
N ASN A 121 -11.54 -7.83 15.86
CA ASN A 121 -12.61 -7.92 16.86
C ASN A 121 -13.95 -8.38 16.26
N GLN A 122 -13.95 -8.79 14.99
CA GLN A 122 -15.15 -9.20 14.29
C GLN A 122 -15.42 -10.70 14.54
N ASP A 123 -16.63 -11.00 14.98
CA ASP A 123 -17.10 -12.33 15.40
C ASP A 123 -18.42 -12.67 14.67
N PRO A 124 -18.70 -13.92 14.26
CA PRO A 124 -17.91 -15.17 14.44
C PRO A 124 -16.70 -15.32 13.52
N ASN A 125 -16.47 -14.38 12.60
CA ASN A 125 -15.41 -14.48 11.60
C ASN A 125 -14.67 -13.15 11.39
N PRO A 126 -13.33 -13.16 11.29
CA PRO A 126 -12.55 -11.96 11.01
C PRO A 126 -12.75 -11.39 9.59
N MET A 127 -13.30 -12.18 8.66
CA MET A 127 -13.81 -11.73 7.36
C MET A 127 -15.32 -11.51 7.42
N CYS A 128 -15.88 -10.95 6.35
CA CYS A 128 -17.31 -10.65 6.28
C CYS A 128 -17.91 -11.04 4.94
N VAL A 129 -19.23 -11.23 4.94
CA VAL A 129 -20.03 -11.16 3.72
C VAL A 129 -20.42 -9.68 3.54
N PRO A 130 -19.97 -9.00 2.46
CA PRO A 130 -20.28 -7.60 2.21
C PRO A 130 -21.79 -7.30 2.12
N ASN A 131 -22.13 -6.01 2.04
CA ASN A 131 -23.50 -5.62 1.72
C ASN A 131 -23.91 -6.17 0.34
N ILE A 132 -25.15 -6.62 0.20
CA ILE A 132 -25.61 -7.30 -1.01
C ILE A 132 -25.54 -6.41 -2.27
N ASP A 133 -25.76 -5.11 -2.10
CA ASP A 133 -25.78 -4.09 -3.14
C ASP A 133 -24.40 -3.58 -3.54
N THR A 134 -23.33 -4.05 -2.88
CA THR A 134 -21.94 -3.81 -3.30
C THR A 134 -21.34 -4.97 -4.08
N LEU A 135 -22.08 -6.08 -4.25
CA LEU A 135 -21.58 -7.27 -4.92
C LEU A 135 -22.16 -7.41 -6.33
N ASP A 136 -21.38 -8.00 -7.24
CA ASP A 136 -21.88 -8.48 -8.52
C ASP A 136 -22.74 -9.74 -8.37
N GLU A 137 -23.37 -10.18 -9.46
CA GLU A 137 -24.25 -11.34 -9.43
C GLU A 137 -23.52 -12.65 -9.07
N VAL A 138 -22.27 -12.81 -9.52
CA VAL A 138 -21.49 -14.03 -9.30
C VAL A 138 -21.15 -14.18 -7.82
N SER A 139 -20.55 -13.14 -7.24
CA SER A 139 -20.19 -13.07 -5.82
C SER A 139 -21.43 -13.18 -4.93
N ARG A 140 -22.56 -12.55 -5.31
CA ARG A 140 -23.82 -12.71 -4.57
C ARG A 140 -24.30 -14.17 -4.53
N LYS A 141 -24.34 -14.83 -5.68
CA LYS A 141 -24.80 -16.23 -5.76
C LYS A 141 -23.91 -17.16 -4.94
N GLU A 142 -22.61 -16.94 -4.97
CA GLU A 142 -21.64 -17.69 -4.16
C GLU A 142 -21.93 -17.52 -2.66
N MET A 143 -22.08 -16.27 -2.19
CA MET A 143 -22.37 -15.99 -0.78
C MET A 143 -23.70 -16.61 -0.31
N VAL A 144 -24.73 -16.62 -1.17
CA VAL A 144 -26.00 -17.31 -0.88
C VAL A 144 -25.80 -18.83 -0.79
N ALA A 145 -25.07 -19.42 -1.75
CA ALA A 145 -24.87 -20.87 -1.82
C ALA A 145 -24.14 -21.43 -0.59
N CYS A 146 -23.21 -20.67 -0.02
CA CYS A 146 -22.52 -21.03 1.22
C CYS A 146 -23.21 -20.54 2.50
N GLY A 147 -24.44 -20.01 2.42
CA GLY A 147 -25.22 -19.61 3.59
C GLY A 147 -24.69 -18.37 4.32
N GLY A 148 -23.93 -17.53 3.63
CA GLY A 148 -23.43 -16.26 4.16
C GLY A 148 -24.55 -15.24 4.34
N LYS A 149 -24.51 -14.47 5.43
CA LYS A 149 -25.46 -13.39 5.71
C LYS A 149 -24.84 -12.04 5.30
N PHE A 150 -25.37 -11.44 4.24
CA PHE A 150 -24.94 -10.11 3.77
C PHE A 150 -24.93 -9.06 4.87
N GLY A 151 -23.97 -8.14 4.78
CA GLY A 151 -23.83 -7.06 5.75
C GLY A 151 -23.37 -7.54 7.14
N SER A 152 -22.66 -8.67 7.22
CA SER A 152 -22.30 -9.24 8.53
C SER A 152 -21.05 -10.11 8.51
N ALA A 153 -20.59 -10.47 9.70
CA ALA A 153 -19.53 -11.45 9.95
C ALA A 153 -20.02 -12.91 9.97
N ILE A 154 -21.31 -13.16 9.76
CA ILE A 154 -21.89 -14.51 9.73
C ILE A 154 -21.68 -15.06 8.32
N VAL A 155 -20.59 -15.81 8.14
CA VAL A 155 -20.13 -16.26 6.82
C VAL A 155 -20.61 -17.65 6.39
N GLY A 156 -21.46 -18.33 7.18
CA GLY A 156 -21.90 -19.69 6.85
C GLY A 156 -20.74 -20.66 6.64
N SER A 157 -20.78 -21.43 5.55
CA SER A 157 -19.72 -22.34 5.09
C SER A 157 -18.82 -21.74 4.01
N CYS A 158 -18.85 -20.42 3.80
CA CYS A 158 -18.08 -19.77 2.75
C CYS A 158 -16.58 -19.97 2.97
N SER A 159 -15.85 -20.34 1.90
CA SER A 159 -14.40 -20.46 1.95
C SER A 159 -13.75 -19.09 2.12
N SER A 160 -12.53 -19.05 2.66
CA SER A 160 -11.74 -17.82 2.77
C SER A 160 -11.46 -17.18 1.40
N GLU A 161 -11.32 -17.99 0.37
CA GLU A 161 -11.18 -17.55 -1.01
C GLU A 161 -12.43 -16.83 -1.52
N ALA A 162 -13.61 -17.44 -1.37
CA ALA A 162 -14.89 -16.86 -1.76
C ALA A 162 -15.16 -15.54 -1.03
N LEU A 163 -14.85 -15.48 0.26
CA LEU A 163 -14.98 -14.28 1.08
C LEU A 163 -14.04 -13.16 0.61
N MET A 164 -12.79 -13.47 0.29
CA MET A 164 -11.85 -12.49 -0.24
C MET A 164 -12.26 -11.97 -1.62
N ARG A 165 -12.74 -12.86 -2.49
CA ARG A 165 -13.30 -12.49 -3.80
C ARG A 165 -14.48 -11.53 -3.62
N ALA A 166 -15.43 -11.85 -2.74
CA ALA A 166 -16.57 -10.99 -2.42
C ALA A 166 -16.14 -9.65 -1.80
N MET A 167 -15.23 -9.64 -0.83
CA MET A 167 -14.72 -8.41 -0.21
C MET A 167 -13.98 -7.53 -1.22
N THR A 168 -13.19 -8.12 -2.12
CA THR A 168 -12.49 -7.39 -3.19
C THR A 168 -13.48 -6.83 -4.21
N ASN A 169 -14.50 -7.60 -4.60
CA ASN A 169 -15.57 -7.16 -5.50
C ASN A 169 -16.41 -6.03 -4.90
N SER A 170 -16.71 -6.10 -3.60
CA SER A 170 -17.35 -5.01 -2.86
C SER A 170 -16.53 -3.72 -2.92
N MET A 171 -15.22 -3.82 -2.73
CA MET A 171 -14.31 -2.68 -2.84
C MET A 171 -14.27 -2.13 -4.27
N ASP A 172 -14.21 -2.99 -5.30
CA ASP A 172 -14.24 -2.59 -6.71
C ASP A 172 -15.52 -1.82 -7.07
N THR A 173 -16.70 -2.33 -6.68
CA THR A 173 -17.99 -1.65 -6.87
C THR A 173 -18.00 -0.27 -6.22
N VAL A 174 -17.44 -0.14 -5.02
CA VAL A 174 -17.38 1.14 -4.29
C VAL A 174 -16.38 2.10 -4.93
N ILE A 175 -15.19 1.62 -5.33
CA ILE A 175 -14.20 2.40 -6.08
C ILE A 175 -14.83 2.95 -7.35
N ARG A 176 -15.60 2.12 -8.08
CA ARG A 176 -16.31 2.55 -9.29
C ARG A 176 -17.19 3.77 -9.04
N LYS A 177 -17.91 3.85 -7.93
CA LYS A 177 -18.73 5.02 -7.57
C LYS A 177 -17.91 6.29 -7.40
N VAL A 178 -16.70 6.18 -6.83
CA VAL A 178 -15.77 7.30 -6.70
C VAL A 178 -15.27 7.72 -8.08
N LEU A 179 -14.86 6.77 -8.93
CA LEU A 179 -14.36 7.06 -10.27
C LEU A 179 -15.42 7.69 -11.17
N ASP A 180 -16.67 7.22 -11.12
CA ASP A 180 -17.78 7.79 -11.89
C ASP A 180 -18.01 9.27 -11.54
N VAL A 181 -17.90 9.65 -10.26
CA VAL A 181 -18.02 11.04 -9.82
C VAL A 181 -16.81 11.85 -10.24
N VAL A 182 -15.60 11.37 -9.97
CA VAL A 182 -14.36 12.07 -10.33
C VAL A 182 -14.32 12.35 -11.83
N ASP A 183 -14.69 11.38 -12.68
CA ASP A 183 -14.68 11.53 -14.13
C ASP A 183 -15.76 12.46 -14.66
N ALA A 184 -16.87 12.60 -13.93
CA ALA A 184 -17.93 13.54 -14.24
C ALA A 184 -17.61 14.97 -13.80
N LEU A 185 -16.84 15.14 -12.71
CA LEU A 185 -16.49 16.43 -12.15
C LEU A 185 -15.28 17.05 -12.84
N ASP A 186 -14.14 16.34 -12.88
CA ASP A 186 -12.90 16.84 -13.47
C ASP A 186 -12.09 15.73 -14.16
N ARG A 187 -12.08 15.78 -15.50
CA ARG A 187 -11.30 14.87 -16.35
C ARG A 187 -9.79 15.12 -16.28
N ASN A 188 -9.36 16.21 -15.66
CA ASN A 188 -7.95 16.54 -15.40
C ASN A 188 -7.44 15.92 -14.08
N THR A 189 -8.15 14.94 -13.53
CA THR A 189 -7.73 14.23 -12.32
C THR A 189 -6.78 13.07 -12.62
N TYR A 190 -5.65 13.02 -11.90
CA TYR A 190 -4.83 11.81 -11.79
C TYR A 190 -5.37 10.89 -10.69
N VAL A 191 -5.58 9.62 -11.00
CA VAL A 191 -5.98 8.59 -10.05
C VAL A 191 -4.88 7.54 -9.94
N ILE A 192 -4.39 7.35 -8.73
CA ILE A 192 -3.37 6.35 -8.36
C ILE A 192 -4.04 5.30 -7.49
N TYR A 193 -4.09 4.06 -7.95
CA TYR A 193 -4.51 2.91 -7.16
C TYR A 193 -3.27 2.10 -6.75
N LEU A 194 -3.19 1.72 -5.48
CA LEU A 194 -2.06 0.99 -4.90
C LEU A 194 -2.53 0.11 -3.73
N GLY A 195 -2.01 -1.11 -3.62
CA GLY A 195 -2.09 -1.92 -2.39
C GLY A 195 -1.00 -1.55 -1.37
N ASP A 196 -1.27 -1.61 -0.07
CA ASP A 196 -0.31 -1.22 0.97
C ASP A 196 0.71 -2.32 1.33
N ASN A 197 0.41 -3.59 1.03
CA ASN A 197 1.28 -4.76 1.22
C ASN A 197 0.66 -5.99 0.54
N GLY A 198 1.42 -7.09 0.51
CA GLY A 198 0.90 -8.40 0.10
C GLY A 198 -0.21 -8.92 1.02
N THR A 199 -0.93 -9.96 0.56
CA THR A 199 -2.08 -10.53 1.28
C THR A 199 -1.65 -11.23 2.56
N TRP A 200 -2.43 -11.13 3.64
CA TRP A 200 -2.18 -11.90 4.87
C TRP A 200 -2.47 -13.38 4.66
N MET A 201 -1.76 -14.32 5.30
CA MET A 201 -2.10 -15.75 5.22
C MET A 201 -1.88 -16.55 6.51
N PHE A 202 -1.81 -15.89 7.66
CA PHE A 202 -1.53 -16.57 8.92
C PHE A 202 -2.81 -16.83 9.73
N GLY A 203 -2.98 -18.09 10.14
CA GLY A 203 -3.99 -18.51 11.11
C GLY A 203 -5.23 -19.20 10.51
N PRO A 204 -6.02 -19.90 11.35
CA PRO A 204 -7.21 -20.63 10.92
C PRO A 204 -8.27 -19.67 10.36
N LYS A 205 -8.97 -20.10 9.30
CA LYS A 205 -9.99 -19.30 8.59
C LYS A 205 -9.47 -17.99 7.98
N ARG A 206 -8.16 -17.87 7.74
CA ARG A 206 -7.47 -16.70 7.18
C ARG A 206 -6.53 -17.11 6.04
N GLU A 207 -6.79 -18.26 5.43
CA GLU A 207 -5.99 -18.84 4.36
C GLU A 207 -6.56 -18.37 3.04
N PHE A 208 -5.91 -17.36 2.45
CA PHE A 208 -6.28 -16.85 1.14
C PHE A 208 -5.39 -17.54 0.12
N ILE A 209 -5.93 -18.49 -0.65
CA ILE A 209 -5.17 -19.13 -1.71
C ILE A 209 -5.98 -19.00 -2.99
N ASP A 210 -5.82 -17.86 -3.65
CA ASP A 210 -6.10 -17.72 -5.09
C ASP A 210 -5.33 -16.52 -5.67
N ASN A 211 -3.99 -16.60 -5.70
CA ASN A 211 -3.20 -15.79 -6.63
C ASN A 211 -1.90 -16.50 -7.03
N MET A 212 -1.34 -16.15 -8.20
CA MET A 212 -0.15 -16.80 -8.75
C MET A 212 1.12 -16.62 -7.89
N TYR A 213 1.21 -15.56 -7.09
CA TYR A 213 2.43 -15.19 -6.35
C TYR A 213 2.51 -15.80 -4.95
N ILE A 214 1.44 -16.43 -4.48
CA ILE A 214 1.36 -17.02 -3.15
C ILE A 214 1.36 -18.54 -3.25
N THR A 215 2.57 -19.09 -3.38
CA THR A 215 2.80 -20.53 -3.52
C THR A 215 3.15 -21.22 -2.19
N ARG A 216 3.59 -20.46 -1.17
CA ARG A 216 4.01 -21.01 0.13
C ARG A 216 3.46 -20.23 1.32
N ARG A 217 3.01 -20.97 2.34
CA ARG A 217 2.73 -20.40 3.66
C ARG A 217 4.00 -19.77 4.23
N GLY A 218 3.88 -18.61 4.87
CA GLY A 218 5.02 -17.92 5.48
C GLY A 218 5.81 -16.97 4.58
N ARG A 219 5.33 -16.68 3.36
CA ARG A 219 5.93 -15.69 2.44
C ARG A 219 5.02 -14.49 2.12
N SER A 220 3.97 -14.33 2.92
CA SER A 220 2.89 -13.38 2.68
C SER A 220 3.15 -12.04 3.39
N LYS A 221 2.11 -11.22 3.61
CA LYS A 221 2.15 -9.97 4.39
C LYS A 221 3.12 -10.06 5.59
N GLY A 222 3.98 -9.05 5.72
CA GLY A 222 4.96 -8.97 6.81
C GLY A 222 6.27 -9.72 6.53
N THR A 223 6.49 -10.19 5.30
CA THR A 223 7.76 -10.77 4.84
C THR A 223 8.30 -9.99 3.65
N ALA A 224 9.60 -10.14 3.36
CA ALA A 224 10.28 -9.49 2.25
C ALA A 224 10.24 -10.31 0.94
N TYR A 225 9.53 -11.44 0.91
CA TYR A 225 9.23 -12.19 -0.31
C TYR A 225 8.30 -11.39 -1.24
N GLU A 226 8.30 -11.70 -2.54
CA GLU A 226 7.46 -11.02 -3.54
C GLU A 226 5.98 -11.08 -3.15
N SER A 227 5.50 -12.19 -2.58
CA SER A 227 4.13 -12.30 -2.07
C SER A 227 3.82 -11.40 -0.86
N GLY A 228 4.85 -10.86 -0.19
CA GLY A 228 4.71 -9.91 0.92
C GLY A 228 4.82 -8.45 0.51
N VAL A 229 5.55 -8.14 -0.57
CA VAL A 229 5.90 -6.77 -0.96
C VAL A 229 5.35 -6.34 -2.33
N ARG A 230 5.07 -7.28 -3.24
CA ARG A 230 4.54 -6.98 -4.58
C ARG A 230 3.04 -6.74 -4.49
N VAL A 231 2.61 -5.60 -4.99
CA VAL A 231 1.23 -5.12 -4.92
C VAL A 231 0.74 -4.65 -6.28
N ALA A 232 -0.58 -4.63 -6.46
CA ALA A 232 -1.18 -4.01 -7.64
C ALA A 232 -1.01 -2.49 -7.55
N MET A 233 -0.60 -1.89 -8.67
CA MET A 233 -0.51 -0.45 -8.84
C MET A 233 -1.00 -0.06 -10.22
N THR A 234 -1.88 0.93 -10.31
CA THR A 234 -2.29 1.52 -11.60
C THR A 234 -2.37 3.03 -11.46
N ILE A 235 -2.01 3.75 -12.52
CA ILE A 235 -2.12 5.20 -12.61
C ILE A 235 -2.88 5.53 -13.88
N ARG A 236 -3.94 6.34 -13.76
CA ARG A 236 -4.62 6.96 -14.91
C ARG A 236 -4.69 8.47 -14.71
N GLY A 237 -4.81 9.20 -15.80
CA GLY A 237 -4.97 10.65 -15.77
C GLY A 237 -4.69 11.29 -17.13
N PRO A 238 -4.80 12.62 -17.22
CA PRO A 238 -4.59 13.36 -18.47
C PRO A 238 -3.20 13.08 -19.04
N GLY A 239 -3.12 12.87 -20.35
CA GLY A 239 -1.87 12.63 -21.08
C GLY A 239 -1.26 11.22 -20.93
N ILE A 240 -1.73 10.39 -19.99
CA ILE A 240 -1.26 9.02 -19.84
C ILE A 240 -1.97 8.12 -20.87
N LYS A 241 -1.21 7.34 -21.64
CA LYS A 241 -1.77 6.46 -22.68
C LYS A 241 -2.62 5.34 -22.05
N PRO A 242 -3.92 5.22 -22.35
CA PRO A 242 -4.74 4.12 -21.85
C PRO A 242 -4.23 2.75 -22.29
N GLY A 243 -4.28 1.76 -21.39
CA GLY A 243 -3.83 0.40 -21.67
C GLY A 243 -2.32 0.22 -21.80
N SER A 244 -1.51 1.25 -21.48
CA SER A 244 -0.06 1.10 -21.40
C SER A 244 0.38 0.27 -20.19
N HIS A 245 1.55 -0.33 -20.28
CA HIS A 245 2.16 -1.18 -19.27
C HIS A 245 3.65 -0.87 -19.14
N SER A 246 4.21 -1.05 -17.94
CA SER A 246 5.64 -0.97 -17.67
C SER A 246 6.06 -2.07 -16.69
N ASP A 247 7.17 -2.75 -17.01
CA ASP A 247 7.82 -3.75 -16.14
C ASP A 247 8.89 -3.13 -15.23
N GLU A 248 9.03 -1.80 -15.24
CA GLU A 248 10.03 -1.11 -14.43
C GLU A 248 9.83 -1.37 -12.93
N PRO A 249 10.91 -1.68 -12.19
CA PRO A 249 10.86 -1.79 -10.73
C PRO A 249 10.55 -0.43 -10.09
N VAL A 250 9.38 -0.33 -9.45
CA VAL A 250 8.96 0.86 -8.70
C VAL A 250 8.70 0.51 -7.25
N HIS A 251 8.80 1.50 -6.37
CA HIS A 251 8.49 1.37 -4.95
C HIS A 251 7.46 2.41 -4.53
N CYS A 252 6.63 2.14 -3.51
CA CYS A 252 5.58 3.08 -3.10
C CYS A 252 6.12 4.48 -2.70
N VAL A 253 7.37 4.54 -2.25
CA VAL A 253 8.06 5.81 -1.94
C VAL A 253 8.19 6.71 -3.18
N ASP A 254 8.25 6.13 -4.38
CA ASP A 254 8.35 6.85 -5.67
C ASP A 254 7.13 7.75 -5.94
N LEU A 255 6.00 7.45 -5.29
CA LEU A 255 4.80 8.28 -5.37
C LEU A 255 5.03 9.68 -4.82
N PHE A 256 5.96 9.88 -3.88
CA PHE A 256 6.24 11.21 -3.34
C PHE A 256 6.75 12.17 -4.43
N ALA A 257 7.83 11.81 -5.13
CA ALA A 257 8.37 12.61 -6.23
C ALA A 257 7.39 12.69 -7.41
N THR A 258 6.71 11.58 -7.72
CA THR A 258 5.74 11.52 -8.82
C THR A 258 4.58 12.47 -8.60
N ILE A 259 3.98 12.50 -7.41
CA ILE A 259 2.85 13.39 -7.09
C ILE A 259 3.28 14.85 -7.15
N LEU A 260 4.47 15.19 -6.64
CA LEU A 260 4.99 16.56 -6.71
C LEU A 260 5.23 16.99 -8.17
N GLU A 261 5.86 16.15 -8.98
CA GLU A 261 6.13 16.48 -10.38
C GLU A 261 4.85 16.59 -11.22
N LEU A 262 3.87 15.70 -11.01
CA LEU A 262 2.54 15.79 -11.64
C LEU A 262 1.79 17.07 -11.24
N ALA A 263 2.03 17.58 -10.02
CA ALA A 263 1.49 18.84 -9.52
C ALA A 263 2.30 20.07 -10.00
N GLY A 264 3.33 19.90 -10.83
CA GLY A 264 4.21 20.97 -11.28
C GLY A 264 5.10 21.55 -10.18
N LEU A 265 5.33 20.80 -9.11
CA LEU A 265 6.15 21.21 -7.96
C LEU A 265 7.55 20.60 -8.02
N GLU A 266 8.52 21.34 -7.49
CA GLU A 266 9.88 20.83 -7.33
C GLU A 266 9.96 19.71 -6.29
N VAL A 267 10.63 18.62 -6.65
CA VAL A 267 10.95 17.53 -5.73
C VAL A 267 12.14 17.95 -4.86
N PRO A 268 11.99 17.99 -3.53
CA PRO A 268 13.10 18.37 -2.65
C PRO A 268 14.20 17.30 -2.68
N LYS A 269 15.46 17.73 -2.54
CA LYS A 269 16.61 16.81 -2.45
C LYS A 269 16.69 16.09 -1.10
N THR A 270 16.17 16.72 -0.06
CA THR A 270 16.16 16.20 1.31
C THR A 270 14.80 16.44 1.97
N VAL A 271 14.45 15.60 2.93
CA VAL A 271 13.24 15.70 3.77
C VAL A 271 13.63 15.62 5.25
N PRO A 272 12.80 16.13 6.19
CA PRO A 272 13.06 15.99 7.61
C PRO A 272 13.32 14.53 8.00
N ASN A 273 14.31 14.32 8.85
CA ASN A 273 14.57 13.00 9.42
C ASN A 273 13.49 12.64 10.46
N ARG A 274 13.49 11.38 10.93
CA ARG A 274 12.52 10.90 11.93
C ARG A 274 12.56 11.68 13.25
N ASN A 275 13.72 12.23 13.63
CA ASN A 275 13.90 12.92 14.89
C ASN A 275 13.45 14.38 14.85
N GLY A 276 13.24 14.94 13.64
CA GLY A 276 12.91 16.35 13.45
C GLY A 276 14.07 17.33 13.67
N ASP A 277 15.29 16.83 13.87
CA ASP A 277 16.50 17.63 14.17
C ASP A 277 17.45 17.78 12.97
N GLY A 278 17.07 17.25 11.81
CA GLY A 278 17.88 17.30 10.59
C GLY A 278 17.11 16.81 9.37
N THR A 279 17.83 16.57 8.28
CA THR A 279 17.26 16.08 7.02
C THR A 279 17.98 14.85 6.48
N VAL A 280 17.27 13.99 5.77
CA VAL A 280 17.81 12.86 5.01
C VAL A 280 17.58 13.06 3.51
N ALA A 281 18.37 12.40 2.68
CA ALA A 281 18.14 12.39 1.23
C ALA A 281 16.77 11.78 0.90
N VAL A 282 16.16 12.22 -0.20
CA VAL A 282 14.92 11.64 -0.71
C VAL A 282 15.26 10.39 -1.54
N ASP A 283 14.70 9.25 -1.16
CA ASP A 283 14.87 7.97 -1.89
C ASP A 283 13.94 7.85 -3.12
N SER A 284 12.91 8.68 -3.17
CA SER A 284 11.87 8.66 -4.22
C SER A 284 12.43 9.04 -5.59
N VAL A 285 12.11 8.22 -6.59
CA VAL A 285 12.37 8.50 -8.01
C VAL A 285 11.03 8.74 -8.71
N SER A 286 10.91 9.82 -9.48
CA SER A 286 9.65 10.13 -10.18
C SER A 286 9.33 9.13 -11.29
N LEU A 287 8.06 8.73 -11.38
CA LEU A 287 7.53 7.85 -12.41
C LEU A 287 7.07 8.59 -13.67
N VAL A 288 7.09 9.93 -13.69
CA VAL A 288 6.67 10.75 -14.83
C VAL A 288 7.33 10.33 -16.16
N PRO A 289 8.64 9.97 -16.22
CA PRO A 289 9.24 9.44 -17.44
C PRO A 289 8.60 8.13 -17.93
N ILE A 290 8.16 7.24 -17.03
CA ILE A 290 7.40 6.04 -17.41
C ILE A 290 6.05 6.46 -17.99
N LEU A 291 5.32 7.31 -17.26
CA LEU A 291 3.92 7.64 -17.55
C LEU A 291 3.73 8.32 -18.92
N PHE A 292 4.65 9.21 -19.30
CA PHE A 292 4.49 10.02 -20.53
C PHE A 292 5.49 9.70 -21.64
N LYS A 293 6.61 9.03 -21.32
CA LYS A 293 7.68 8.75 -22.29
C LYS A 293 7.96 7.26 -22.46
N GLY A 294 7.27 6.38 -21.72
CA GLY A 294 7.51 4.94 -21.76
C GLY A 294 8.95 4.58 -21.37
N ALA A 295 9.56 5.36 -20.48
CA ALA A 295 10.94 5.14 -20.09
C ALA A 295 11.12 3.76 -19.44
N SER A 296 12.22 3.11 -19.79
CA SER A 296 12.79 1.97 -19.07
C SER A 296 14.14 2.35 -18.48
N GLY A 297 14.53 1.80 -17.33
CA GLY A 297 15.75 2.13 -16.60
C GLY A 297 15.64 3.36 -15.70
N LEU A 298 14.54 3.49 -14.93
CA LEU A 298 14.46 4.56 -13.90
C LEU A 298 15.59 4.44 -12.86
N ARG A 299 16.06 3.21 -12.66
CA ARG A 299 17.20 2.87 -11.83
C ARG A 299 18.17 2.07 -12.68
N ASP A 300 19.47 2.16 -12.38
CA ASP A 300 20.46 1.28 -13.01
C ASP A 300 20.05 -0.18 -12.77
N PRO A 301 19.98 -1.03 -13.81
CA PRO A 301 19.44 -2.38 -13.66
C PRO A 301 20.29 -3.30 -12.78
N ASN A 302 21.56 -2.97 -12.58
CA ASN A 302 22.51 -3.77 -11.82
C ASN A 302 22.78 -3.18 -10.44
N GLN A 303 23.06 -1.88 -10.39
CA GLN A 303 23.48 -1.10 -9.21
C GLN A 303 22.31 -0.45 -8.48
N GLY A 304 21.25 -0.12 -9.20
CA GLY A 304 20.03 0.42 -8.62
C GLY A 304 19.30 -0.67 -7.85
N TYR A 305 18.71 -0.31 -6.71
CA TYR A 305 18.05 -1.27 -5.84
C TYR A 305 16.75 -0.73 -5.25
N LEU A 306 15.90 -1.68 -4.85
CA LEU A 306 14.77 -1.48 -3.97
C LEU A 306 14.98 -2.33 -2.72
N MET A 307 14.64 -1.79 -1.56
CA MET A 307 14.77 -2.45 -0.27
C MET A 307 13.44 -2.50 0.46
N SER A 308 13.18 -3.61 1.13
CA SER A 308 12.06 -3.79 2.04
C SER A 308 12.54 -4.43 3.33
N GLU A 309 12.04 -3.90 4.44
CA GLU A 309 12.47 -4.25 5.78
C GLU A 309 11.26 -4.53 6.65
N THR A 310 11.34 -5.58 7.47
CA THR A 310 10.24 -5.96 8.36
C THR A 310 10.76 -6.57 9.67
N ILE A 311 10.07 -6.23 10.75
CA ILE A 311 10.13 -6.92 12.03
C ILE A 311 8.70 -7.42 12.26
N ASN A 312 8.47 -8.72 12.08
CA ASN A 312 7.13 -9.26 12.00
C ASN A 312 6.64 -9.79 13.36
N PRO A 313 5.76 -9.07 14.07
CA PRO A 313 5.35 -9.46 15.43
C PRO A 313 4.52 -10.74 15.47
N VAL A 314 3.90 -11.16 14.35
CA VAL A 314 3.13 -12.41 14.31
C VAL A 314 3.96 -13.63 13.93
N MET A 315 5.23 -13.42 13.60
CA MET A 315 6.22 -14.46 13.34
C MET A 315 7.37 -14.36 14.35
N ASP A 316 7.03 -14.22 15.64
CA ASP A 316 8.02 -14.12 16.73
C ASP A 316 9.06 -13.01 16.52
N ASN A 317 8.60 -11.84 16.08
CA ASN A 317 9.43 -10.69 15.72
C ASN A 317 10.51 -10.99 14.66
N LEU A 318 10.25 -11.94 13.75
CA LEU A 318 11.14 -12.26 12.63
C LEU A 318 11.63 -10.98 11.95
N ARG A 319 12.95 -10.79 11.97
CA ARG A 319 13.63 -9.67 11.30
C ARG A 319 14.02 -10.12 9.90
N GLN A 320 13.56 -9.41 8.88
CA GLN A 320 13.88 -9.76 7.51
C GLN A 320 14.12 -8.52 6.65
N VAL A 321 15.13 -8.61 5.77
CA VAL A 321 15.45 -7.58 4.78
C VAL A 321 15.47 -8.25 3.42
N GLY A 322 14.80 -7.65 2.43
CA GLY A 322 14.87 -8.03 1.03
C GLY A 322 15.40 -6.87 0.21
N VAL A 323 16.45 -7.11 -0.58
CA VAL A 323 16.99 -6.14 -1.52
C VAL A 323 16.98 -6.75 -2.91
N ARG A 324 16.49 -6.00 -3.90
CA ARG A 324 16.48 -6.42 -5.30
C ARG A 324 17.02 -5.35 -6.23
N ASN A 325 17.65 -5.77 -7.33
CA ASN A 325 17.85 -4.95 -8.52
C ASN A 325 16.90 -5.40 -9.64
N ALA A 326 17.15 -5.06 -10.90
CA ALA A 326 16.23 -5.38 -11.99
C ALA A 326 15.95 -6.89 -12.13
N LYS A 327 16.95 -7.74 -11.88
CA LYS A 327 16.87 -9.20 -12.14
C LYS A 327 16.92 -10.07 -10.89
N TYR A 328 17.74 -9.70 -9.90
CA TYR A 328 18.05 -10.57 -8.77
C TYR A 328 17.54 -9.99 -7.45
N LYS A 329 17.24 -10.89 -6.52
CA LYS A 329 16.80 -10.54 -5.17
C LYS A 329 17.50 -11.38 -4.11
N LEU A 330 17.90 -10.72 -3.04
CA LEU A 330 18.51 -11.33 -1.87
C LEU A 330 17.61 -11.04 -0.66
N ILE A 331 17.23 -12.08 0.07
CA ILE A 331 16.45 -11.96 1.30
C ILE A 331 17.29 -12.54 2.43
N CYS A 332 17.50 -11.78 3.50
CA CYS A 332 18.24 -12.20 4.69
C CYS A 332 17.35 -12.12 5.92
N SER A 333 17.38 -13.14 6.77
CA SER A 333 16.61 -13.23 8.01
C SER A 333 17.53 -13.20 9.22
N GLU A 334 17.17 -12.45 10.26
CA GLU A 334 17.91 -12.28 11.52
C GLU A 334 19.31 -11.64 11.44
N SER A 335 20.09 -11.86 10.37
CA SER A 335 21.35 -11.18 10.10
C SER A 335 21.68 -11.11 8.61
N ALA A 336 22.64 -10.25 8.24
CA ALA A 336 23.15 -10.10 6.88
C ALA A 336 24.18 -11.17 6.46
N GLU A 337 24.46 -12.15 7.31
CA GLU A 337 25.40 -13.23 7.00
C GLU A 337 24.87 -14.10 5.87
N ALA A 338 25.76 -14.50 4.95
CA ALA A 338 25.37 -15.28 3.77
C ALA A 338 24.62 -16.57 4.12
N ALA A 339 24.90 -17.18 5.27
CA ALA A 339 24.20 -18.38 5.76
C ALA A 339 22.70 -18.13 5.97
N ASN A 340 22.32 -16.92 6.38
CA ASN A 340 20.94 -16.52 6.68
C ASN A 340 20.22 -15.88 5.50
N CYS A 341 20.85 -15.87 4.33
CA CYS A 341 20.27 -15.31 3.11
C CYS A 341 19.87 -16.37 2.08
N VAL A 342 18.84 -16.07 1.30
CA VAL A 342 18.37 -16.80 0.12
C VAL A 342 18.39 -15.87 -1.09
N PHE A 343 18.83 -16.38 -2.24
CA PHE A 343 19.13 -15.60 -3.44
C PHE A 343 18.33 -16.12 -4.63
N TYR A 344 17.63 -15.25 -5.35
CA TYR A 344 16.73 -15.61 -6.45
C TYR A 344 16.99 -14.78 -7.70
N ASN A 345 16.64 -15.35 -8.85
CA ASN A 345 16.51 -14.65 -10.13
C ASN A 345 15.03 -14.45 -10.42
N LEU A 346 14.52 -13.24 -10.28
CA LEU A 346 13.09 -12.95 -10.38
C LEU A 346 12.54 -12.99 -11.81
N ILE A 347 13.42 -13.02 -12.82
CA ILE A 347 13.00 -13.16 -14.22
C ILE A 347 12.68 -14.62 -14.53
N ASP A 348 13.53 -15.54 -14.07
CA ASP A 348 13.36 -16.98 -14.32
C ASP A 348 12.51 -17.66 -13.23
N ASP A 349 12.48 -17.09 -12.02
CA ASP A 349 11.79 -17.58 -10.83
C ASP A 349 11.04 -16.44 -10.10
N PRO A 350 9.96 -15.89 -10.69
CA PRO A 350 9.18 -14.78 -10.11
C PRO A 350 8.41 -15.17 -8.84
N LEU A 351 8.37 -16.47 -8.50
CA LEU A 351 7.67 -17.02 -7.33
C LEU A 351 8.64 -17.37 -6.19
N GLU A 352 9.95 -17.17 -6.41
CA GLU A 352 11.01 -17.43 -5.44
C GLU A 352 11.02 -18.90 -4.95
N GLU A 353 10.72 -19.85 -5.83
CA GLU A 353 10.64 -21.29 -5.54
C GLU A 353 12.01 -21.98 -5.53
N TYR A 354 12.95 -21.51 -6.36
CA TYR A 354 14.20 -22.16 -6.72
C TYR A 354 15.40 -21.25 -6.42
N PRO A 355 15.90 -21.22 -5.18
CA PRO A 355 17.02 -20.36 -4.82
C PRO A 355 18.30 -20.76 -5.58
N LEU A 356 19.04 -19.75 -6.03
CA LEU A 356 20.34 -19.88 -6.64
C LEU A 356 21.42 -20.23 -5.61
N ALA A 357 22.50 -20.84 -6.10
CA ALA A 357 23.70 -21.06 -5.29
C ALA A 357 24.34 -19.72 -4.88
N LYS A 358 24.81 -19.65 -3.63
CA LYS A 358 25.54 -18.51 -3.09
C LYS A 358 27.04 -18.68 -3.33
N PRO A 359 27.80 -17.61 -3.66
CA PRO A 359 29.25 -17.71 -3.75
C PRO A 359 29.88 -18.03 -2.39
N LYS A 360 30.99 -18.78 -2.39
CA LYS A 360 31.74 -19.08 -1.16
C LYS A 360 32.45 -17.86 -0.57
N SER A 361 32.79 -16.87 -1.41
CA SER A 361 33.38 -15.59 -0.99
C SER A 361 33.01 -14.48 -1.98
N CYS A 362 33.04 -13.23 -1.51
CA CYS A 362 32.87 -12.04 -2.33
C CYS A 362 34.19 -11.36 -2.71
N GLU A 363 35.34 -12.05 -2.63
CA GLU A 363 36.65 -11.48 -2.96
C GLU A 363 36.74 -11.05 -4.42
N LYS A 364 36.17 -11.85 -5.33
CA LYS A 364 36.10 -11.54 -6.76
C LYS A 364 35.22 -10.34 -7.08
N TYR A 365 34.18 -10.09 -6.27
CA TYR A 365 33.41 -8.84 -6.34
C TYR A 365 34.27 -7.66 -5.87
N LYS A 366 34.90 -7.78 -4.70
CA LYS A 366 35.69 -6.71 -4.06
C LYS A 366 36.90 -6.28 -4.89
N ASN A 367 37.56 -7.20 -5.57
CA ASN A 367 38.72 -6.89 -6.42
C ASN A 367 38.36 -6.56 -7.87
N GLY A 368 37.06 -6.45 -8.20
CA GLY A 368 36.56 -6.10 -9.53
C GLY A 368 36.69 -7.20 -10.60
N SER A 369 37.06 -8.43 -10.22
CA SER A 369 37.16 -9.55 -11.18
C SER A 369 35.80 -10.03 -11.67
N TRP A 370 34.76 -9.93 -10.85
CA TRP A 370 33.38 -10.17 -11.26
C TRP A 370 32.74 -8.88 -11.76
N THR A 371 31.92 -9.00 -12.78
CA THR A 371 31.08 -7.93 -13.34
C THR A 371 29.61 -8.33 -13.22
N PRO A 372 28.65 -7.41 -13.48
CA PRO A 372 27.22 -7.74 -13.51
C PRO A 372 26.81 -8.82 -14.55
N ALA A 373 27.76 -9.36 -15.33
CA ALA A 373 27.48 -10.48 -16.23
C ALA A 373 27.27 -11.82 -15.51
N VAL A 374 27.63 -11.93 -14.21
CA VAL A 374 27.52 -13.17 -13.44
C VAL A 374 26.63 -13.02 -12.20
N PRO A 375 25.80 -14.02 -11.83
CA PRO A 375 24.91 -13.94 -10.67
C PRO A 375 25.61 -13.65 -9.34
N GLU A 376 26.83 -14.16 -9.15
CA GLU A 376 27.59 -14.00 -7.92
C GLU A 376 27.98 -12.54 -7.64
N TRP A 377 28.15 -11.75 -8.70
CA TRP A 377 28.34 -10.30 -8.57
C TRP A 377 27.14 -9.66 -7.90
N HIS A 378 25.93 -10.00 -8.35
CA HIS A 378 24.67 -9.46 -7.81
C HIS A 378 24.43 -9.91 -6.38
N PHE A 379 24.74 -11.18 -6.04
CA PHE A 379 24.67 -11.63 -4.65
C PHE A 379 25.51 -10.74 -3.73
N CYS A 380 26.79 -10.53 -4.10
CA CYS A 380 27.72 -9.76 -3.29
C CYS A 380 27.35 -8.27 -3.22
N HIS A 381 26.87 -7.70 -4.32
CA HIS A 381 26.39 -6.33 -4.37
C HIS A 381 25.17 -6.10 -3.47
N LEU A 382 24.14 -6.94 -3.59
CA LEU A 382 22.92 -6.84 -2.77
C LEU A 382 23.22 -7.10 -1.29
N GLN A 383 24.15 -8.03 -0.98
CA GLN A 383 24.60 -8.26 0.39
C GLN A 383 25.31 -7.02 0.97
N GLU A 384 26.15 -6.36 0.18
CA GLU A 384 26.83 -5.14 0.59
C GLU A 384 25.83 -4.02 0.91
N ILE A 385 24.76 -3.87 0.11
CA ILE A 385 23.66 -2.94 0.38
C ILE A 385 22.99 -3.26 1.72
N ILE A 386 22.62 -4.53 1.96
CA ILE A 386 22.00 -4.94 3.23
C ILE A 386 22.91 -4.59 4.42
N VAL A 387 24.21 -4.88 4.34
CA VAL A 387 25.15 -4.59 5.43
C VAL A 387 25.31 -3.09 5.71
N LYS A 388 25.12 -2.23 4.71
CA LYS A 388 25.33 -0.77 4.84
C LYS A 388 24.06 0.00 5.19
N GLU A 389 22.94 -0.35 4.57
CA GLU A 389 21.75 0.49 4.53
C GLU A 389 20.58 -0.06 5.35
N SER A 390 20.58 -1.36 5.70
CA SER A 390 19.47 -1.96 6.45
C SER A 390 19.59 -1.77 7.96
N PHE A 391 18.55 -2.12 8.71
CA PHE A 391 18.58 -2.20 10.18
C PHE A 391 19.52 -3.28 10.72
N PHE A 392 20.11 -4.12 9.87
CA PHE A 392 21.21 -5.03 10.25
C PHE A 392 22.57 -4.33 10.21
N ALA A 393 22.65 -3.14 9.61
CA ALA A 393 23.87 -2.37 9.62
C ALA A 393 24.32 -2.12 11.08
N PRO A 394 25.65 -2.18 11.36
CA PRO A 394 26.15 -1.76 12.65
C PRO A 394 25.71 -0.32 12.91
N ALA A 395 25.25 -0.01 14.13
CA ALA A 395 24.94 1.36 14.50
C ALA A 395 26.13 2.26 14.13
N LYS A 396 25.89 3.30 13.31
CA LYS A 396 26.92 4.29 12.96
C LYS A 396 27.37 4.92 14.28
N ARG A 397 28.57 4.54 14.75
CA ARG A 397 29.17 5.03 15.99
C ARG A 397 29.60 6.47 15.86
#